data_AF-A0A0D8FYL3-F1
#
_entry.id   AF-A0A0D8FYL3-F1
#
_cell.length_a   1.000
_cell.length_b   1.000
_cell.length_c   1.000
_cell.angle_alpha   90.00
_cell.angle_beta   90.00
_cell.angle_gamma   90.00
#
_symmetry.space_group_name_H-M   'P 1'
#
loop_
_entity.id
_entity.type
_entity.pdbx_description
1 polymer ?
#
loop_
_entity_poly.entity_id
_entity_poly.type
_entity_poly.pdbx_seq_one_letter_code
_entity_poly.pdbx_strand_id
1 'polypeptide(L)'
;MELGCRQFPRWLPSTFDQTGAQSPVCKGWIERPRLHPKVKSVRLSTNTMSIRERLYPQEQELSVLVRHCSDARYVWNLALEQRNSWRRRRSLPIPKMLELAKVRKLTWLKEGSSTIQQQALRDLDRAFWNWWKRPDHFGHPIWRRAGINEGFVIRDLSIRRLNRKWGQVFIPKCGWVKFRVTREWRDIQTASSARVTKDRAGRWC
;
A
#
# COMPACT_ATOMS: atom_id res chain seq x y z
N MET A 1 -50.31 18.55 18.24
CA MET A 1 -50.86 18.94 16.92
C MET A 1 -49.65 19.20 16.03
N GLU A 2 -49.02 18.13 15.55
CA GLU A 2 -49.21 17.55 14.19
C GLU A 2 -48.45 18.37 13.14
N LEU A 3 -47.27 17.89 12.68
CA LEU A 3 -47.06 17.02 11.50
C LEU A 3 -47.51 17.73 10.19
N GLY A 4 -46.73 17.78 9.11
CA GLY A 4 -45.59 16.96 8.80
C GLY A 4 -44.96 17.22 7.43
N CYS A 5 -44.24 16.16 7.04
CA CYS A 5 -43.29 15.98 5.95
C CYS A 5 -43.66 16.59 4.59
N ARG A 6 -42.64 17.19 3.97
CA ARG A 6 -42.58 17.42 2.52
C ARG A 6 -42.33 16.10 1.79
N GLN A 7 -43.09 15.93 0.71
CA GLN A 7 -43.19 14.78 -0.19
C GLN A 7 -41.87 14.40 -0.87
N PHE A 8 -41.65 13.08 -0.97
CA PHE A 8 -40.81 12.42 -1.98
C PHE A 8 -41.64 12.11 -3.24
N PRO A 9 -41.09 12.22 -4.46
CA PRO A 9 -41.79 11.81 -5.67
C PRO A 9 -41.68 10.30 -5.95
N ARG A 10 -42.82 9.64 -5.80
CA ARG A 10 -43.46 8.61 -6.64
C ARG A 10 -42.71 8.20 -7.92
N TRP A 11 -42.25 6.95 -7.99
CA TRP A 11 -42.22 6.13 -9.21
C TRP A 11 -42.32 4.63 -8.87
N LEU A 12 -43.49 4.06 -9.17
CA LEU A 12 -43.73 2.64 -9.46
C LEU A 12 -44.70 2.62 -10.65
N PRO A 13 -44.54 1.70 -11.60
CA PRO A 13 -45.69 1.06 -12.22
C PRO A 13 -45.81 -0.39 -11.76
N SER A 14 -47.04 -0.74 -11.40
CA SER A 14 -47.50 -2.10 -11.16
C SER A 14 -47.66 -2.85 -12.48
N THR A 15 -47.41 -4.15 -12.47
CA THR A 15 -48.31 -5.25 -12.86
C THR A 15 -47.45 -6.47 -13.18
N PHE A 16 -47.68 -7.60 -12.50
CA PHE A 16 -48.02 -8.85 -13.18
C PHE A 16 -48.40 -9.95 -12.19
N ASP A 17 -49.39 -10.72 -12.62
CA ASP A 17 -50.18 -11.71 -11.92
C ASP A 17 -49.43 -12.92 -11.36
N GLN A 18 -50.03 -13.47 -10.29
CA GLN A 18 -49.80 -14.82 -9.81
C GLN A 18 -50.53 -15.81 -10.71
N THR A 19 -49.81 -16.74 -11.33
CA THR A 19 -50.34 -18.05 -11.70
C THR A 19 -49.27 -19.11 -11.45
N GLY A 20 -49.66 -20.13 -10.69
CA GLY A 20 -48.80 -21.23 -10.30
C GLY A 20 -48.44 -22.15 -11.47
N ALA A 21 -47.20 -22.63 -11.46
CA ALA A 21 -46.80 -23.84 -12.17
C ALA A 21 -45.69 -24.51 -11.35
N GLN A 22 -46.02 -25.66 -10.77
CA GLN A 22 -45.06 -26.60 -10.21
C GLN A 22 -44.20 -27.16 -11.34
N SER A 23 -42.88 -27.22 -11.13
CA SER A 23 -41.98 -28.05 -11.93
C SER A 23 -41.10 -28.89 -11.00
N PRO A 24 -40.91 -30.20 -11.28
CA PRO A 24 -40.31 -31.13 -10.35
C PRO A 24 -38.78 -31.09 -10.48
N VAL A 25 -38.07 -30.78 -9.38
CA VAL A 25 -36.61 -30.90 -9.34
C VAL A 25 -36.23 -32.26 -8.76
N CYS A 26 -35.61 -33.06 -9.62
CA CYS A 26 -35.04 -34.37 -9.32
C CYS A 26 -34.01 -34.29 -8.17
N LYS A 27 -34.18 -35.20 -7.20
CA LYS A 27 -33.25 -35.42 -6.09
C LYS A 27 -31.99 -36.13 -6.61
N GLY A 28 -30.85 -35.45 -6.56
CA GLY A 28 -29.52 -36.03 -6.77
C GLY A 28 -28.60 -35.65 -5.61
N TRP A 29 -28.32 -36.60 -4.74
CA TRP A 29 -27.43 -36.45 -3.59
C TRP A 29 -25.97 -36.35 -4.05
N ILE A 30 -25.30 -35.24 -3.75
CA ILE A 30 -23.84 -35.13 -3.83
C ILE A 30 -23.33 -34.93 -2.41
N GLU A 31 -22.71 -35.98 -1.87
CA GLU A 31 -22.00 -35.95 -0.58
C GLU A 31 -20.89 -34.91 -0.61
N ARG A 32 -20.88 -34.01 0.38
CA ARG A 32 -19.81 -33.03 0.59
C ARG A 32 -18.70 -33.66 1.43
N PRO A 33 -17.42 -33.64 1.00
CA PRO A 33 -16.34 -34.18 1.82
C PRO A 33 -16.09 -33.32 3.07
N ARG A 34 -15.71 -34.01 4.15
CA ARG A 34 -15.54 -33.49 5.52
C ARG A 34 -14.51 -32.36 5.57
N LEU A 35 -14.88 -31.25 6.20
CA LEU A 35 -14.00 -30.12 6.54
C LEU A 35 -12.86 -30.57 7.46
N HIS A 36 -11.62 -30.32 7.05
CA HIS A 36 -10.46 -30.41 7.92
C HIS A 36 -10.54 -29.38 9.07
N PRO A 37 -10.07 -29.71 10.29
CA PRO A 37 -10.13 -28.79 11.42
C PRO A 37 -9.22 -27.58 11.16
N LYS A 38 -9.75 -26.38 11.41
CA LYS A 38 -9.02 -25.11 11.32
C LYS A 38 -7.82 -25.13 12.28
N VAL A 39 -6.61 -25.20 11.73
CA VAL A 39 -5.38 -24.91 12.48
C VAL A 39 -5.44 -23.46 12.92
N LYS A 40 -5.57 -23.21 14.23
CA LYS A 40 -5.48 -21.88 14.81
C LYS A 40 -4.03 -21.39 14.64
N SER A 41 -3.80 -20.48 13.71
CA SER A 41 -2.52 -19.79 13.61
C SER A 41 -2.33 -18.93 14.86
N VAL A 42 -1.53 -19.42 15.82
CA VAL A 42 -1.07 -18.63 16.96
C VAL A 42 -0.18 -17.53 16.39
N ARG A 43 -0.69 -16.30 16.32
CA ARG A 43 0.15 -15.12 16.07
C ARG A 43 1.01 -14.90 17.30
N LEU A 44 2.22 -15.46 17.29
CA LEU A 44 3.25 -15.05 18.22
C LEU A 44 3.47 -13.55 18.02
N SER A 45 3.13 -12.77 19.03
CA SER A 45 3.41 -11.34 19.09
C SER A 45 4.89 -11.16 19.35
N THR A 46 5.73 -11.28 18.31
CA THR A 46 7.11 -10.81 18.41
C THR A 46 7.06 -9.28 18.42
N ASN A 47 7.56 -8.69 19.51
CA ASN A 47 7.86 -7.28 19.60
C ASN A 47 8.72 -6.91 18.39
N THR A 48 8.12 -6.29 17.37
CA THR A 48 8.76 -6.13 16.06
C THR A 48 9.76 -4.98 16.16
N MET A 49 10.97 -5.31 16.60
CA MET A 49 12.11 -4.41 16.54
C MET A 49 12.32 -4.00 15.08
N SER A 50 12.53 -2.71 14.83
CA SER A 50 12.90 -2.25 13.49
C SER A 50 14.31 -2.76 13.17
N ILE A 51 14.41 -3.69 12.23
CA ILE A 51 15.69 -4.23 11.74
C ILE A 51 16.21 -3.35 10.61
N ARG A 52 17.50 -3.00 10.66
CA ARG A 52 18.18 -2.25 9.59
C ARG A 52 19.34 -3.09 9.06
N GLU A 53 19.24 -3.47 7.79
CA GLU A 53 20.27 -4.24 7.10
C GLU A 53 20.87 -3.41 5.96
N ARG A 54 22.12 -3.68 5.59
CA ARG A 54 22.79 -2.91 4.52
C ARG A 54 22.61 -3.57 3.16
N LEU A 55 22.12 -2.82 2.17
CA LEU A 55 21.99 -3.28 0.79
C LEU A 55 23.29 -3.06 0.01
N TYR A 56 23.58 -3.99 -0.90
CA TYR A 56 24.74 -3.98 -1.80
C TYR A 56 24.26 -4.18 -3.23
N PRO A 57 23.57 -3.18 -3.80
CA PRO A 57 23.07 -3.26 -5.16
C PRO A 57 24.21 -3.21 -6.19
N GLN A 58 24.05 -3.94 -7.28
CA GLN A 58 24.88 -3.82 -8.49
C GLN A 58 24.54 -2.53 -9.25
N GLU A 59 25.37 -2.16 -10.23
CA GLU A 59 25.21 -0.92 -11.00
C GLU A 59 23.86 -0.82 -11.73
N GLN A 60 23.40 -1.92 -12.33
CA GLN A 60 22.10 -1.96 -12.99
C GLN A 60 20.95 -1.79 -11.98
N GLU A 61 21.07 -2.39 -10.80
CA GLU A 61 20.09 -2.29 -9.71
C GLU A 61 20.01 -0.87 -9.15
N LEU A 62 21.16 -0.19 -9.00
CA LEU A 62 21.24 1.19 -8.50
C LEU A 62 20.38 2.15 -9.31
N SER A 63 20.40 2.05 -10.64
CA SER A 63 19.60 2.91 -11.51
C SER A 63 18.09 2.79 -11.21
N VAL A 64 17.62 1.55 -10.97
CA VAL A 64 16.22 1.26 -10.65
C VAL A 64 15.87 1.77 -9.25
N LEU A 65 16.76 1.61 -8.26
CA LEU A 65 16.53 2.11 -6.90
C LEU A 65 16.43 3.65 -6.86
N VAL A 66 17.32 4.36 -7.57
CA VAL A 66 17.29 5.82 -7.68
C VAL A 66 16.01 6.27 -8.38
N ARG A 67 15.57 5.56 -9.43
CA ARG A 67 14.29 5.81 -10.09
C ARG A 67 13.12 5.64 -9.12
N HIS A 68 13.09 4.56 -8.34
CA HIS A 68 12.04 4.33 -7.34
C HIS A 68 11.96 5.45 -6.30
N CYS A 69 13.10 5.95 -5.80
CA CYS A 69 13.13 7.09 -4.90
C CYS A 69 12.53 8.36 -5.56
N SER A 70 12.90 8.61 -6.83
CA SER A 70 12.42 9.76 -7.59
C SER A 70 10.92 9.70 -7.86
N ASP A 71 10.42 8.54 -8.29
CA ASP A 71 9.00 8.29 -8.53
C ASP A 71 8.17 8.41 -7.24
N ALA A 72 8.65 7.81 -6.14
CA ALA A 72 7.98 7.89 -4.85
C ALA A 72 7.92 9.33 -4.32
N ARG A 73 9.01 10.09 -4.46
CA ARG A 73 9.06 11.52 -4.10
C ARG A 73 8.08 12.33 -4.93
N TYR A 74 8.05 12.13 -6.24
CA TYR A 74 7.16 12.86 -7.13
C TYR A 74 5.69 12.60 -6.78
N VAL A 75 5.30 11.33 -6.62
CA VAL A 75 3.93 10.95 -6.28
C VAL A 75 3.51 11.50 -4.91
N TRP A 76 4.39 11.44 -3.90
CA TRP A 76 4.14 12.06 -2.60
C TRP A 76 3.88 13.56 -2.72
N ASN A 77 4.77 14.27 -3.43
CA ASN A 77 4.71 15.72 -3.56
C ASN A 77 3.45 16.18 -4.31
N LEU A 78 3.12 15.51 -5.42
CA LEU A 78 1.93 15.80 -6.20
C LEU A 78 0.64 15.57 -5.38
N ALA A 79 0.58 14.48 -4.62
CA ALA A 79 -0.57 14.20 -3.76
C ALA A 79 -0.66 15.19 -2.57
N LEU A 80 0.48 15.62 -2.01
CA LEU A 80 0.53 16.65 -0.98
C LEU A 80 0.03 18.00 -1.51
N GLU A 81 0.45 18.39 -2.70
CA GLU A 81 -0.01 19.61 -3.38
C GLU A 81 -1.53 19.58 -3.59
N GLN A 82 -2.06 18.48 -4.14
CA GLN A 82 -3.49 18.31 -4.34
C GLN A 82 -4.27 18.47 -3.02
N ARG A 83 -3.81 17.83 -1.94
CA ARG A 83 -4.47 17.92 -0.62
C ARG A 83 -4.39 19.33 -0.01
N ASN A 84 -3.25 20.00 -0.16
CA ASN A 84 -3.08 21.38 0.32
C ASN A 84 -3.97 22.37 -0.47
N SER A 85 -4.12 22.17 -1.78
CA SER A 85 -5.01 22.98 -2.62
C SER A 85 -6.48 22.86 -2.17
N TRP A 86 -6.90 21.66 -1.78
CA TRP A 86 -8.25 21.41 -1.27
C TRP A 86 -8.53 22.16 0.03
N ARG A 87 -7.59 22.14 0.98
CA ARG A 87 -7.74 22.86 2.26
C ARG A 87 -7.97 24.36 2.07
N ARG A 88 -7.40 24.96 1.02
CA ARG A 88 -7.63 26.37 0.68
C ARG A 88 -9.02 26.62 0.09
N ARG A 89 -9.55 25.66 -0.68
CA ARG A 89 -10.80 25.82 -1.43
C ARG A 89 -12.07 25.39 -0.68
N ARG A 90 -11.96 24.64 0.44
CA ARG A 90 -12.99 24.33 1.48
C ARG A 90 -14.42 23.93 1.07
N SER A 91 -14.74 23.86 -0.23
CA SER A 91 -16.08 23.60 -0.76
C SER A 91 -16.17 22.36 -1.67
N LEU A 92 -15.05 21.67 -1.91
CA LEU A 92 -15.03 20.48 -2.74
C LEU A 92 -15.07 19.21 -1.87
N PRO A 93 -15.59 18.07 -2.34
CA PRO A 93 -15.38 16.78 -1.70
C PRO A 93 -13.88 16.51 -1.54
N ILE A 94 -13.45 15.83 -0.48
CA ILE A 94 -12.06 15.39 -0.33
C ILE A 94 -11.72 14.60 -1.60
N PRO A 95 -10.75 15.04 -2.43
CA PRO A 95 -10.43 14.31 -3.64
C PRO A 95 -10.06 12.89 -3.23
N LYS A 96 -10.79 11.92 -3.79
CA LYS A 96 -10.37 10.52 -3.77
C LYS A 96 -8.96 10.55 -4.34
N MET A 97 -7.99 10.22 -3.49
CA MET A 97 -6.56 10.38 -3.70
C MET A 97 -6.18 10.23 -5.16
N LEU A 98 -5.36 11.17 -5.67
CA LEU A 98 -4.79 11.22 -7.02
C LEU A 98 -5.11 9.96 -7.83
N GLU A 99 -5.90 10.08 -8.91
CA GLU A 99 -6.08 8.95 -9.83
C GLU A 99 -4.71 8.63 -10.45
N LEU A 100 -3.94 7.81 -9.75
CA LEU A 100 -2.57 7.48 -10.08
C LEU A 100 -2.51 6.88 -11.48
N ALA A 101 -3.58 6.18 -11.89
CA ALA A 101 -3.77 5.71 -13.25
C ALA A 101 -3.73 6.85 -14.30
N LYS A 102 -4.43 7.97 -14.07
CA LYS A 102 -4.41 9.15 -14.97
C LYS A 102 -3.02 9.78 -15.01
N VAL A 103 -2.41 10.02 -13.85
CA VAL A 103 -1.08 10.63 -13.79
C VAL A 103 -0.03 9.74 -14.44
N ARG A 104 -0.08 8.42 -14.22
CA ARG A 104 0.81 7.46 -14.88
C ARG A 104 0.68 7.50 -16.40
N LYS A 105 -0.53 7.61 -16.95
CA LYS A 105 -0.73 7.71 -18.41
C LYS A 105 -0.08 8.95 -19.02
N LEU A 106 -0.03 10.05 -18.28
CA LEU A 106 0.44 11.35 -18.76
C LEU A 106 1.92 11.65 -18.43
N THR A 107 2.61 10.77 -17.72
CA THR A 107 3.98 11.02 -17.21
C THR A 107 4.90 9.81 -17.38
N TRP A 108 6.20 10.00 -17.09
CA TRP A 108 7.21 8.94 -17.05
C TRP A 108 6.94 7.86 -15.98
N LEU A 109 5.98 8.09 -15.08
CA LEU A 109 5.62 7.13 -14.03
C LEU A 109 5.09 5.80 -14.57
N LYS A 110 4.56 5.74 -15.82
CA LYS A 110 4.07 4.49 -16.42
C LYS A 110 5.13 3.40 -16.47
N GLU A 111 6.39 3.78 -16.71
CA GLU A 111 7.54 2.89 -16.80
C GLU A 111 8.00 2.42 -15.40
N GLY A 112 7.72 3.21 -14.37
CA GLY A 112 8.04 2.91 -12.98
C GLY A 112 7.12 1.89 -12.33
N SER A 113 7.50 1.45 -11.12
CA SER A 113 6.73 0.46 -10.35
C SER A 113 5.44 1.05 -9.78
N SER A 114 4.29 0.49 -10.18
CA SER A 114 2.98 0.87 -9.64
C SER A 114 2.88 0.62 -8.12
N THR A 115 3.44 -0.48 -7.63
CA THR A 115 3.44 -0.83 -6.20
C THR A 115 4.16 0.22 -5.36
N ILE A 116 5.32 0.70 -5.83
CA ILE A 116 6.10 1.73 -5.12
C ILE A 116 5.33 3.06 -5.09
N GLN A 117 4.75 3.45 -6.22
CA GLN A 117 3.97 4.68 -6.34
C GLN A 117 2.71 4.66 -5.47
N GLN A 118 1.98 3.54 -5.44
CA GLN A 118 0.84 3.36 -4.54
C GLN A 118 1.25 3.39 -3.06
N GLN A 119 2.43 2.85 -2.73
CA GLN A 119 2.91 2.88 -1.36
C GLN A 119 3.33 4.29 -0.93
N ALA A 120 3.84 5.13 -1.84
CA ALA A 120 4.10 6.54 -1.55
C ALA A 120 2.83 7.30 -1.16
N LEU A 121 1.71 7.03 -1.84
CA LEU A 121 0.38 7.58 -1.49
C LEU A 121 -0.08 7.11 -0.10
N ARG A 122 0.08 5.82 0.20
CA ARG A 122 -0.26 5.25 1.53
C ARG A 122 0.60 5.83 2.64
N ASP A 123 1.89 6.06 2.38
CA ASP A 123 2.79 6.70 3.34
C ASP A 123 2.33 8.14 3.62
N LEU A 124 1.86 8.88 2.62
CA LEU A 124 1.34 10.24 2.79
C LEU A 124 0.08 10.24 3.65
N ASP A 125 -0.88 9.37 3.33
CA ASP A 125 -2.10 9.21 4.13
C ASP A 125 -1.79 8.84 5.58
N ARG A 126 -0.82 7.95 5.80
CA ARG A 126 -0.38 7.59 7.15
C ARG A 126 0.27 8.76 7.87
N ALA A 127 1.10 9.55 7.21
CA ALA A 127 1.72 10.73 7.82
C ALA A 127 0.67 11.76 8.25
N PHE A 128 -0.33 11.98 7.41
CA PHE A 128 -1.48 12.82 7.74
C PHE A 128 -2.31 12.27 8.89
N TRP A 129 -2.63 10.97 8.88
CA TRP A 129 -3.35 10.31 9.97
C TRP A 129 -2.60 10.41 11.30
N ASN A 130 -1.27 10.20 11.28
CA ASN A 130 -0.42 10.34 12.46
C ASN A 130 -0.46 11.78 13.00
N TRP A 131 -0.32 12.79 12.12
CA TRP A 131 -0.43 14.20 12.48
C TRP A 131 -1.79 14.55 13.09
N TRP A 132 -2.91 14.08 12.51
CA TRP A 132 -4.24 14.32 13.09
C TRP A 132 -4.44 13.65 14.44
N LYS A 133 -3.90 12.44 14.63
CA LYS A 133 -4.06 11.70 15.88
C LYS A 133 -3.19 12.20 17.02
N ARG A 134 -1.96 12.63 16.71
CA ARG A 134 -0.98 13.12 17.70
C ARG A 134 -0.20 14.31 17.12
N PRO A 135 -0.83 15.49 17.03
CA PRO A 135 -0.22 16.68 16.42
C PRO A 135 0.93 17.26 17.27
N ASP A 136 1.00 16.90 18.54
CA ASP A 136 2.09 17.21 19.48
C ASP A 136 3.38 16.45 19.14
N HIS A 137 3.26 15.23 18.61
CA HIS A 137 4.40 14.37 18.31
C HIS A 137 4.79 14.36 16.82
N PHE A 138 3.80 14.44 15.92
CA PHE A 138 4.03 14.41 14.48
C PHE A 138 3.76 15.78 13.87
N GLY A 139 4.70 16.28 13.06
CA GLY A 139 4.49 17.50 12.28
C GLY A 139 3.60 17.28 11.04
N HIS A 140 3.06 18.37 10.51
CA HIS A 140 2.33 18.35 9.24
C HIS A 140 3.23 17.81 8.10
N PRO A 141 2.73 16.93 7.20
CA PRO A 141 3.52 16.45 6.08
C PRO A 141 4.07 17.58 5.20
N ILE A 142 5.34 17.48 4.84
CA ILE A 142 6.05 18.48 4.02
C ILE A 142 6.49 17.91 2.67
N TRP A 143 6.90 18.81 1.77
CA TRP A 143 7.50 18.46 0.49
C TRP A 143 8.79 17.66 0.71
N ARG A 144 8.93 16.57 -0.05
CA ARG A 144 10.13 15.74 -0.08
C ARG A 144 11.14 16.31 -1.08
N ARG A 145 12.41 16.35 -0.68
CA ARG A 145 13.53 16.89 -1.48
C ARG A 145 14.50 15.80 -1.92
N ALA A 146 15.10 16.00 -3.09
CA ALA A 146 16.18 15.15 -3.57
C ALA A 146 17.43 15.25 -2.68
N GLY A 147 18.13 14.13 -2.53
CA GLY A 147 19.29 13.98 -1.64
C GLY A 147 18.97 13.96 -0.14
N ILE A 148 17.72 14.24 0.25
CA ILE A 148 17.29 14.30 1.66
C ILE A 148 16.27 13.21 1.96
N ASN A 149 15.23 13.09 1.13
CA ASN A 149 14.15 12.14 1.31
C ASN A 149 14.25 11.01 0.28
N GLU A 150 15.38 10.31 0.29
CA GLU A 150 15.68 9.22 -0.63
C GLU A 150 15.26 7.88 -0.03
N GLY A 151 14.06 7.43 -0.35
CA GLY A 151 13.62 6.10 0.03
C GLY A 151 12.19 5.78 -0.37
N PHE A 152 11.90 4.49 -0.35
CA PHE A 152 10.60 3.93 -0.69
C PHE A 152 10.32 2.68 0.16
N VAL A 153 9.06 2.26 0.21
CA VAL A 153 8.62 1.13 1.02
C VAL A 153 8.17 -0.01 0.12
N ILE A 154 8.60 -1.22 0.46
CA ILE A 154 8.18 -2.48 -0.12
C ILE A 154 7.31 -3.19 0.92
N ARG A 155 6.04 -3.38 0.61
CA ARG A 155 5.08 -3.99 1.55
C ARG A 155 4.99 -5.50 1.46
N ASP A 156 5.13 -6.06 0.27
CA ASP A 156 5.05 -7.51 0.07
C ASP A 156 6.47 -8.05 0.01
N LEU A 157 7.10 -8.14 1.18
CA LEU A 157 8.51 -8.45 1.29
C LEU A 157 8.76 -9.92 0.95
N SER A 158 9.59 -10.17 -0.05
CA SER A 158 10.11 -11.50 -0.35
C SER A 158 11.62 -11.51 -0.13
N ILE A 159 12.08 -12.36 0.78
CA ILE A 159 13.48 -12.47 1.18
C ILE A 159 13.94 -13.91 1.10
N ARG A 160 15.18 -14.11 0.68
CA ARG A 160 15.83 -15.43 0.64
C ARG A 160 17.22 -15.38 1.23
N ARG A 161 17.61 -16.45 1.91
CA ARG A 161 18.95 -16.58 2.49
C ARG A 161 19.89 -17.10 1.42
N LEU A 162 21.07 -16.51 1.30
CA LEU A 162 22.13 -17.05 0.45
C LEU A 162 23.14 -17.86 1.28
N ASN A 163 23.61 -17.29 2.38
CA ASN A 163 24.53 -17.95 3.31
C ASN A 163 24.46 -17.32 4.71
N ARG A 164 25.46 -17.60 5.56
CA ARG A 164 25.51 -17.06 6.93
C ARG A 164 25.58 -15.52 6.95
N LYS A 165 26.26 -14.90 5.99
CA LYS A 165 26.55 -13.46 5.95
C LYS A 165 25.63 -12.68 5.01
N TRP A 166 24.95 -13.34 4.08
CA TRP A 166 24.28 -12.70 2.96
C TRP A 166 22.86 -13.23 2.75
N GLY A 167 21.96 -12.30 2.44
CA GLY A 167 20.60 -12.57 1.98
C GLY A 167 20.27 -11.73 0.74
N GLN A 168 19.10 -11.96 0.16
CA GLN A 168 18.56 -11.15 -0.93
C GLN A 168 17.11 -10.77 -0.65
N VAL A 169 16.74 -9.56 -1.09
CA VAL A 169 15.39 -9.03 -1.04
C VAL A 169 14.90 -8.79 -2.46
N PHE A 170 13.66 -9.18 -2.75
CA PHE A 170 13.03 -8.90 -4.03
C PHE A 170 12.52 -7.45 -4.07
N ILE A 171 12.94 -6.70 -5.08
CA ILE A 171 12.54 -5.33 -5.31
C ILE A 171 11.79 -5.25 -6.65
N PRO A 172 10.55 -4.73 -6.69
CA PRO A 172 9.77 -4.64 -7.92
C PRO A 172 10.55 -3.93 -9.05
N LYS A 173 10.48 -4.46 -10.28
CA LYS A 173 11.22 -3.97 -11.47
C LYS A 173 12.76 -4.02 -11.38
N CYS A 174 13.33 -4.40 -10.24
CA CYS A 174 14.78 -4.48 -10.02
C CYS A 174 15.25 -5.95 -9.91
N GLY A 175 14.47 -6.80 -9.23
CA GLY A 175 14.82 -8.21 -9.00
C GLY A 175 15.41 -8.45 -7.60
N TRP A 176 16.28 -9.44 -7.47
CA TRP A 176 16.84 -9.88 -6.19
C TRP A 176 18.10 -9.10 -5.82
N VAL A 177 17.96 -8.14 -4.91
CA VAL A 177 19.08 -7.31 -4.46
C VAL A 177 19.72 -7.87 -3.20
N LYS A 178 21.05 -7.91 -3.17
CA LYS A 178 21.83 -8.49 -2.07
C LYS A 178 21.87 -7.55 -0.87
N PHE A 179 21.77 -8.10 0.33
CA PHE A 179 21.96 -7.38 1.58
C PHE A 179 22.78 -8.18 2.59
N ARG A 180 23.49 -7.48 3.47
CA ARG A 180 24.27 -8.06 4.55
C ARG A 180 23.34 -8.46 5.68
N VAL A 181 23.40 -9.71 6.13
CA VAL A 181 22.67 -10.19 7.31
C VAL A 181 23.47 -9.80 8.56
N THR A 182 22.90 -8.96 9.42
CA THR A 182 23.50 -8.56 10.71
C THR A 182 22.67 -8.99 11.91
N ARG A 183 21.37 -9.25 11.74
CA ARG A 183 20.48 -9.82 12.75
C ARG A 183 20.20 -11.30 12.52
N GLU A 184 19.51 -11.91 13.49
CA GLU A 184 19.09 -13.30 13.37
C GLU A 184 18.17 -13.47 12.16
N TRP A 185 18.40 -14.53 11.38
CA TRP A 185 17.62 -14.78 10.17
C TRP A 185 16.13 -14.95 10.45
N ARG A 186 15.76 -15.54 11.60
CA ARG A 186 14.37 -15.72 12.01
C ARG A 186 13.66 -14.38 12.18
N ASP A 187 14.30 -13.41 12.81
CA ASP A 187 13.74 -12.06 12.99
C ASP A 187 13.51 -11.39 11.63
N ILE A 188 14.49 -11.50 10.72
CA ILE A 188 14.38 -10.94 9.36
C ILE A 188 13.22 -11.60 8.59
N GLN A 189 12.99 -12.91 8.75
CA GLN A 189 11.88 -13.63 8.13
C GLN A 189 10.49 -13.22 8.63
N THR A 190 10.39 -12.70 9.85
CA THR A 190 9.10 -12.21 10.37
C THR A 190 8.68 -10.86 9.78
N ALA A 191 9.61 -10.13 9.16
CA ALA A 191 9.32 -8.83 8.60
C ALA A 191 8.35 -8.95 7.40
N SER A 192 7.22 -8.26 7.50
CA SER A 192 6.25 -8.19 6.40
C SER A 192 6.62 -7.13 5.37
N SER A 193 7.23 -6.02 5.78
CA SER A 193 7.57 -4.89 4.91
C SER A 193 8.97 -4.36 5.21
N ALA A 194 9.59 -3.72 4.21
CA ALA A 194 10.88 -3.07 4.34
C ALA A 194 10.85 -1.65 3.77
N ARG A 195 11.64 -0.75 4.36
CA ARG A 195 11.91 0.56 3.78
C ARG A 195 13.33 0.57 3.25
N VAL A 196 13.48 0.78 1.95
CA VAL A 196 14.77 0.97 1.30
C VAL A 196 15.07 2.46 1.28
N THR A 197 16.24 2.84 1.79
CA THR A 197 16.69 4.24 1.87
C THR A 197 18.12 4.39 1.37
N LYS A 198 18.42 5.55 0.79
CA LYS A 198 19.78 5.98 0.47
C LYS A 198 20.19 7.03 1.50
N ASP A 199 21.27 6.79 2.22
CA ASP A 199 21.81 7.79 3.14
C ASP A 199 22.58 8.90 2.39
N ARG A 200 22.94 9.96 3.11
CA ARG A 200 23.70 11.09 2.52
C ARG A 200 25.10 10.70 2.04
N ALA A 201 25.66 9.60 2.56
CA ALA A 201 26.94 9.04 2.11
C ALA A 201 26.77 8.10 0.90
N GLY A 202 25.57 8.00 0.33
CA GLY A 202 25.26 7.17 -0.84
C GLY A 202 25.07 5.69 -0.56
N ARG A 203 24.99 5.30 0.72
CA ARG A 203 24.91 3.91 1.17
C ARG A 203 23.44 3.50 1.27
N TRP A 204 23.13 2.28 0.85
CA TRP A 204 21.77 1.75 0.85
C TRP A 204 21.50 0.83 2.04
N CYS A 205 20.31 0.94 2.63
CA CYS A 205 19.82 0.11 3.72
C CYS A 205 18.30 -0.03 3.70
#